data_AF-A0AAV6LSF9-F1
#
_entry.id   AF-A0AAV6LSF9-F1
#
_cell.length_a   1.000
_cell.length_b   1.000
_cell.length_c   1.000
_cell.angle_alpha   90.00
_cell.angle_beta   90.00
_cell.angle_gamma   90.00
#
_symmetry.space_group_name_H-M   'P 1'
#
loop_
_entity.id
_entity.type
_entity.pdbx_description
1 polymer ?
#
loop_
_entity_poly.entity_id
_entity_poly.type
_entity_poly.pdbx_seq_one_letter_code
_entity_poly.pdbx_strand_id
1 'polypeptide(L)'
;MQRRWTVGFVVWEDSDGEDDGKRVVWGIDFSTKSTGCRGDGLEQQLNCLFPKTVKQSHQKQRHMKNQRLPSDKEEDYEASQMVSYCWWRSAAKFEECAKLKWEVPPDLSKVTPRLKVLREMERLALVSLEGLDDLRHKLFSYRCGDFWVPMGGFKKEEMDIPPVNTILLVGFHNSGKSSLVNLMYSVLGRSGLVPFAKTTSASGPTTMSMEEHNVLRSMRSGFCVYDTMGFDYDRVDECVEELMEWVSDGVHHKQVCLSHGNSELRKEELGVPSFRSSSKFVKRKVNCVMVVANISEIWKALKASDKNPLEDIKALFHSPALRHCNENPILILTHGDKLSTEDRIESRLRICEHLGISEATGVYDIVCLTEYGFLADESDPVTAYALTESVYRALLISDRNHLPKKNYQDWALLVLSWLMCLIGAFFALLASFFSNLGGKHIRTL
;
A
#
# COMPACT_ATOMS: atom_id res chain seq x y z
N MET A 1 -1.14 -31.47 -14.62
CA MET A 1 -0.44 -30.75 -15.72
C MET A 1 1.06 -30.93 -15.51
N GLN A 2 1.78 -31.46 -16.49
CA GLN A 2 3.19 -31.83 -16.37
C GLN A 2 4.05 -30.57 -16.26
N ARG A 3 4.76 -30.38 -15.13
CA ARG A 3 5.76 -29.30 -15.00
C ARG A 3 6.90 -29.61 -15.98
N ARG A 4 7.03 -28.83 -17.05
CA ARG A 4 8.14 -28.94 -18.00
C ARG A 4 9.15 -27.85 -17.66
N TRP A 5 10.24 -28.25 -17.05
CA TRP A 5 11.39 -27.38 -16.79
C TRP A 5 12.36 -27.53 -17.95
N THR A 6 12.67 -26.44 -18.65
CA THR A 6 13.74 -26.38 -19.64
C THR A 6 14.97 -25.79 -18.97
N VAL A 7 16.02 -26.60 -18.84
CA VAL A 7 17.36 -26.14 -18.48
C VAL A 7 18.04 -25.74 -19.79
N GLY A 8 18.31 -24.45 -19.95
CA GLY A 8 19.06 -23.92 -21.09
C GLY A 8 20.47 -23.54 -20.65
N PHE A 9 21.48 -23.99 -21.41
CA PHE A 9 22.84 -23.48 -21.27
C PHE A 9 22.97 -22.25 -22.19
N VAL A 10 23.28 -21.09 -21.62
CA VAL A 10 23.58 -19.88 -22.39
C VAL A 10 25.07 -19.64 -22.33
N VAL A 11 25.72 -19.58 -23.49
CA VAL A 11 27.13 -19.24 -23.63
C VAL A 11 27.21 -17.79 -24.08
N TRP A 12 27.85 -16.94 -23.27
CA TRP A 12 28.22 -15.59 -23.67
C TRP A 12 29.68 -15.60 -24.16
N GLU A 13 29.93 -15.10 -25.36
CA GLU A 13 31.27 -14.77 -25.85
C GLU A 13 31.43 -13.25 -25.79
N ASP A 14 32.28 -12.76 -24.87
CA ASP A 14 32.75 -11.37 -24.92
C ASP A 14 33.75 -11.24 -26.08
N SER A 15 33.42 -10.39 -27.05
CA SER A 15 34.33 -9.98 -28.11
C SER A 15 34.71 -8.53 -27.91
N ASP A 16 35.83 -8.30 -27.21
CA ASP A 16 36.62 -7.07 -27.38
C ASP A 16 38.11 -7.40 -27.19
N GLY A 17 38.83 -7.30 -28.31
CA GLY A 17 40.22 -6.84 -28.45
C GLY A 17 41.36 -7.42 -27.60
N GLU A 18 42.17 -8.25 -28.26
CA GLU A 18 43.63 -8.47 -28.09
C GLU A 18 44.15 -9.33 -26.90
N ASP A 19 44.52 -10.57 -27.27
CA ASP A 19 45.48 -11.52 -26.67
C ASP A 19 45.68 -11.50 -25.14
N ASP A 20 44.79 -12.20 -24.40
CA ASP A 20 45.09 -13.52 -23.80
C ASP A 20 43.88 -14.01 -22.96
N GLY A 21 43.34 -15.18 -23.31
CA GLY A 21 42.44 -15.97 -22.44
C GLY A 21 40.93 -15.75 -22.66
N LYS A 22 40.32 -16.58 -23.53
CA LYS A 22 38.86 -16.74 -23.62
C LYS A 22 38.29 -17.23 -22.29
N ARG A 23 37.48 -16.42 -21.61
CA ARG A 23 36.78 -16.81 -20.38
C ARG A 23 35.34 -17.21 -20.71
N VAL A 24 35.07 -18.51 -20.75
CA VAL A 24 33.70 -19.05 -20.90
C VAL A 24 33.00 -18.99 -19.54
N VAL A 25 31.97 -18.17 -19.41
CA VAL A 25 31.13 -18.10 -18.21
C VAL A 25 29.89 -18.99 -18.43
N TRP A 26 29.75 -20.01 -17.58
CA TRP A 26 28.59 -20.90 -17.58
C TRP A 26 27.50 -20.31 -16.68
N GLY A 27 26.39 -19.86 -17.27
CA GLY A 27 25.19 -19.48 -16.53
C GLY A 27 24.11 -20.57 -16.63
N ILE A 28 23.48 -20.89 -15.50
CA ILE A 28 22.25 -21.70 -15.48
C ILE A 28 21.08 -20.73 -15.36
N ASP A 29 20.29 -20.61 -16.42
CA ASP A 29 19.07 -19.79 -16.40
C ASP A 29 17.86 -20.66 -16.05
N PHE A 30 17.23 -20.38 -14.92
CA PHE A 30 15.97 -20.99 -14.52
C PHE A 30 14.81 -20.11 -14.99
N SER A 31 14.49 -20.18 -16.28
CA SER A 31 13.32 -19.49 -16.81
C SER A 31 12.04 -20.28 -16.52
N THR A 32 11.22 -19.80 -15.59
CA THR A 32 9.80 -20.08 -15.59
C THR A 32 9.14 -19.15 -16.61
N LYS A 33 8.69 -19.69 -17.75
CA LYS A 33 7.78 -18.96 -18.64
C LYS A 33 6.44 -18.75 -17.95
N SER A 34 6.36 -17.71 -17.14
CA SER A 34 5.09 -17.06 -16.79
C SER A 34 4.70 -16.19 -17.98
N THR A 35 3.73 -16.63 -18.76
CA THR A 35 3.08 -15.78 -19.77
C THR A 35 2.44 -14.61 -19.05
N GLY A 36 2.93 -13.40 -19.34
CA GLY A 36 2.42 -12.17 -18.77
C GLY A 36 0.92 -11.99 -19.03
N CYS A 37 0.19 -11.67 -17.98
CA CYS A 37 -1.14 -11.08 -18.09
C CYS A 37 -1.00 -9.59 -17.78
N ARG A 38 -1.26 -8.77 -18.81
CA ARG A 38 -1.46 -7.31 -18.68
C ARG A 38 -2.52 -7.01 -17.63
N GLY A 39 -2.27 -5.94 -16.87
CA GLY A 39 -3.06 -5.49 -15.72
C GLY A 39 -4.39 -4.82 -16.07
N ASP A 40 -5.32 -5.56 -16.68
CA ASP A 40 -6.69 -5.07 -16.97
C ASP A 40 -7.77 -5.74 -16.07
N GLY A 41 -7.36 -6.59 -15.12
CA GLY A 41 -8.29 -7.44 -14.35
C GLY A 41 -9.09 -6.71 -13.25
N LEU A 42 -8.58 -5.61 -12.70
CA LEU A 42 -9.24 -4.92 -11.58
C LEU A 42 -10.45 -4.09 -12.03
N GLU A 43 -10.38 -3.48 -13.20
CA GLU A 43 -11.48 -2.67 -13.76
C GLU A 43 -12.66 -3.56 -14.19
N GLN A 44 -12.40 -4.77 -14.67
CA GLN A 44 -13.44 -5.75 -14.99
C GLN A 44 -14.04 -6.40 -13.73
N GLN A 45 -13.25 -6.72 -12.70
CA GLN A 45 -13.80 -7.36 -11.49
C GLN A 45 -14.57 -6.41 -10.57
N LEU A 46 -14.19 -5.12 -10.46
CA LEU A 46 -15.03 -4.13 -9.77
C LEU A 46 -16.35 -3.89 -10.51
N ASN A 47 -16.35 -3.92 -11.84
CA ASN A 47 -17.59 -3.86 -12.63
C ASN A 47 -18.44 -5.15 -12.54
N CYS A 48 -17.83 -6.31 -12.27
CA CYS A 48 -18.54 -7.59 -12.07
C CYS A 48 -19.11 -7.75 -10.64
N LEU A 49 -18.49 -7.15 -9.63
CA LEU A 49 -18.97 -7.19 -8.23
C LEU A 49 -20.05 -6.14 -7.91
N PHE A 50 -20.20 -5.13 -8.76
CA PHE A 50 -21.27 -4.13 -8.69
C PHE A 50 -22.09 -4.15 -10.00
N PRO A 51 -23.13 -4.99 -10.12
CA PRO A 51 -24.00 -4.94 -11.29
C PRO A 51 -24.70 -3.57 -11.36
N LYS A 52 -24.50 -2.87 -12.49
CA LYS A 52 -25.25 -1.67 -12.88
C LYS A 52 -26.72 -2.02 -13.11
N THR A 53 -27.50 -2.23 -12.05
CA THR A 53 -28.96 -2.24 -12.12
C THR A 53 -29.53 -1.82 -10.77
N VAL A 54 -29.73 -0.52 -10.60
CA VAL A 54 -30.78 -0.01 -9.72
C VAL A 54 -32.11 -0.39 -10.40
N LYS A 55 -32.66 -1.56 -10.04
CA LYS A 55 -34.08 -1.82 -10.30
C LYS A 55 -34.87 -1.10 -9.21
N GLN A 56 -35.43 0.05 -9.55
CA GLN A 56 -36.48 0.68 -8.76
C GLN A 56 -37.67 -0.28 -8.68
N SER A 57 -37.85 -0.93 -7.53
CA SER A 57 -39.13 -1.55 -7.18
C SER A 57 -39.95 -0.52 -6.40
N HIS A 58 -40.82 0.19 -7.11
CA HIS A 58 -41.94 0.90 -6.50
C HIS A 58 -42.86 -0.14 -5.82
N GLN A 59 -42.85 -0.20 -4.49
CA GLN A 59 -43.97 -0.77 -3.75
C GLN A 59 -44.53 0.24 -2.75
N LYS A 60 -45.64 0.80 -3.21
CA LYS A 60 -46.64 1.66 -2.58
C LYS A 60 -47.02 1.20 -1.17
N GLN A 61 -46.65 1.97 -0.15
CA GLN A 61 -47.38 2.01 1.12
C GLN A 61 -47.89 3.45 1.35
N ARG A 62 -49.19 3.63 1.11
CA ARG A 62 -49.99 4.79 1.51
C ARG A 62 -50.68 4.44 2.82
N HIS A 63 -50.41 5.22 3.87
CA HIS A 63 -51.28 5.60 5.02
C HIS A 63 -50.33 6.21 6.07
N MET A 64 -50.57 7.35 6.74
CA MET A 64 -51.60 8.38 6.71
C MET A 64 -50.92 9.63 7.31
N LYS A 65 -51.22 10.81 6.76
CA LYS A 65 -50.66 12.11 7.13
C LYS A 65 -51.36 12.69 8.38
N ASN A 66 -50.61 13.33 9.28
CA ASN A 66 -50.93 14.54 10.09
C ASN A 66 -50.05 14.52 11.37
N GLN A 67 -49.25 15.54 11.72
CA GLN A 67 -49.56 16.96 11.95
C GLN A 67 -48.35 17.89 11.69
N ARG A 68 -48.61 19.20 11.66
CA ARG A 68 -47.84 20.33 11.06
C ARG A 68 -46.75 20.97 11.96
N LEU A 69 -45.61 21.32 11.31
CA LEU A 69 -44.66 22.48 11.38
C LEU A 69 -44.13 23.02 12.75
N PRO A 70 -42.96 23.73 12.81
CA PRO A 70 -42.01 24.09 11.74
C PRO A 70 -40.51 23.88 12.05
N SER A 71 -39.68 23.65 11.03
CA SER A 71 -38.28 24.08 11.06
C SER A 71 -37.71 24.16 9.64
N ASP A 72 -37.93 25.30 8.97
CA ASP A 72 -37.21 25.67 7.73
C ASP A 72 -35.70 25.94 8.00
N LYS A 73 -35.17 25.55 9.17
CA LYS A 73 -33.76 25.73 9.56
C LYS A 73 -32.96 24.42 9.54
N GLU A 74 -33.61 23.25 9.53
CA GLU A 74 -32.91 21.97 9.46
C GLU A 74 -32.48 21.62 8.03
N GLU A 75 -33.32 21.92 7.03
CA GLU A 75 -33.00 21.68 5.61
C GLU A 75 -31.81 22.54 5.12
N ASP A 76 -31.70 23.79 5.57
CA ASP A 76 -30.56 24.67 5.23
C ASP A 76 -29.26 24.24 5.95
N TYR A 77 -29.36 23.61 7.13
CA TYR A 77 -28.20 23.11 7.89
C TYR A 77 -27.67 21.80 7.29
N GLU A 78 -28.56 20.88 6.90
CA GLU A 78 -28.20 19.64 6.20
C GLU A 78 -27.64 19.92 4.80
N ALA A 79 -28.23 20.86 4.06
CA ALA A 79 -27.69 21.29 2.77
C ALA A 79 -26.30 21.92 2.90
N SER A 80 -26.07 22.73 3.93
CA SER A 80 -24.75 23.34 4.22
C SER A 80 -23.71 22.31 4.67
N GLN A 81 -24.10 21.29 5.45
CA GLN A 81 -23.23 20.17 5.80
C GLN A 81 -22.88 19.31 4.58
N MET A 82 -23.85 18.99 3.72
CA MET A 82 -23.59 18.27 2.46
C MET A 82 -22.63 19.01 1.54
N VAL A 83 -22.68 20.36 1.51
CA VAL A 83 -21.75 21.20 0.74
C VAL A 83 -20.33 21.17 1.32
N SER A 84 -20.19 21.02 2.64
CA SER A 84 -18.88 20.91 3.32
C SER A 84 -18.17 19.59 3.01
N TYR A 85 -18.90 18.47 3.01
CA TYR A 85 -18.34 17.14 2.74
C TYR A 85 -17.98 16.91 1.27
N CYS A 86 -18.75 17.51 0.35
CA CYS A 86 -18.54 17.38 -1.09
C CYS A 86 -17.64 18.48 -1.66
N TRP A 87 -16.48 18.72 -1.05
CA TRP A 87 -15.58 19.83 -1.36
C TRP A 87 -15.26 19.98 -2.87
N TRP A 88 -15.15 18.86 -3.60
CA TRP A 88 -14.85 18.84 -5.04
C TRP A 88 -15.98 19.42 -5.91
N ARG A 89 -17.22 19.54 -5.41
CA ARG A 89 -18.34 20.13 -6.16
C ARG A 89 -18.18 21.63 -6.37
N SER A 90 -17.34 22.29 -5.57
CA SER A 90 -16.95 23.69 -5.74
C SER A 90 -15.87 23.90 -6.82
N ALA A 91 -15.36 22.83 -7.44
CA ALA A 91 -14.28 22.90 -8.41
C ALA A 91 -14.73 23.53 -9.73
N ALA A 92 -13.87 24.34 -10.34
CA ALA A 92 -14.03 24.78 -11.71
C ALA A 92 -14.12 23.55 -12.63
N LYS A 93 -15.08 23.56 -13.56
CA LYS A 93 -15.43 22.44 -14.46
C LYS A 93 -16.18 21.27 -13.81
N PHE A 94 -16.66 21.37 -12.58
CA PHE A 94 -17.55 20.34 -12.02
C PHE A 94 -18.82 20.14 -12.88
N GLU A 95 -19.38 21.20 -13.45
CA GLU A 95 -20.54 21.12 -14.35
C GLU A 95 -20.29 20.23 -15.58
N GLU A 96 -19.06 20.19 -16.10
CA GLU A 96 -18.67 19.31 -17.21
C GLU A 96 -18.74 17.84 -16.78
N CYS A 97 -18.28 17.54 -15.56
CA CYS A 97 -18.42 16.21 -14.97
C CYS A 97 -19.90 15.84 -14.74
N ALA A 98 -20.72 16.79 -14.29
CA ALA A 98 -22.15 16.58 -14.08
C ALA A 98 -22.89 16.31 -15.41
N LYS A 99 -22.53 17.01 -16.49
CA LYS A 99 -23.08 16.79 -17.84
C LYS A 99 -22.71 15.41 -18.38
N LEU A 100 -21.46 14.98 -18.19
CA LEU A 100 -20.98 13.64 -18.59
C LEU A 100 -21.62 12.48 -17.81
N LYS A 101 -22.27 12.74 -16.67
CA LYS A 101 -23.01 11.74 -15.88
C LYS A 101 -24.30 11.29 -16.58
N TRP A 102 -24.83 12.11 -17.49
CA TRP A 102 -26.11 11.90 -18.17
C TRP A 102 -25.98 11.43 -19.62
N GLU A 103 -24.76 11.44 -20.19
CA GLU A 103 -24.50 10.95 -21.54
C GLU A 103 -23.82 9.56 -21.53
N VAL A 104 -24.22 8.71 -22.49
CA VAL A 104 -23.73 7.35 -22.81
C VAL A 104 -22.18 7.30 -22.78
N PRO A 105 -21.51 6.19 -22.37
CA PRO A 105 -20.14 6.23 -21.85
C PRO A 105 -19.18 6.93 -22.83
N PRO A 106 -18.48 7.98 -22.38
CA PRO A 106 -17.63 8.75 -23.26
C PRO A 106 -16.44 7.89 -23.71
N ASP A 107 -15.98 8.12 -24.95
CA ASP A 107 -14.65 7.73 -25.41
C ASP A 107 -13.63 7.97 -24.29
N LEU A 108 -13.01 6.90 -23.77
CA LEU A 108 -12.01 6.98 -22.70
C LEU A 108 -10.84 7.92 -23.04
N SER A 109 -10.62 8.19 -24.33
CA SER A 109 -9.59 9.09 -24.86
C SER A 109 -9.86 10.58 -24.65
N LYS A 110 -11.09 10.98 -24.30
CA LYS A 110 -11.48 12.40 -24.13
C LYS A 110 -11.54 12.87 -22.67
N VAL A 111 -11.35 11.96 -21.70
CA VAL A 111 -11.49 12.30 -20.28
C VAL A 111 -10.16 12.82 -19.74
N THR A 112 -10.12 14.12 -19.42
CA THR A 112 -8.94 14.74 -18.79
C THR A 112 -8.66 14.14 -17.41
N PRO A 113 -7.38 14.12 -16.94
CA PRO A 113 -7.03 13.67 -15.58
C PRO A 113 -7.89 14.30 -14.48
N ARG A 114 -8.16 15.60 -14.60
CA ARG A 114 -9.04 16.33 -13.69
C ARG A 114 -10.46 15.76 -13.65
N LEU A 115 -11.06 15.47 -14.81
CA LEU A 115 -12.39 14.86 -14.88
C LEU A 115 -12.40 13.45 -14.28
N LYS A 116 -11.30 12.69 -14.38
CA LYS A 116 -11.17 11.38 -13.71
C LYS A 116 -11.22 11.52 -12.19
N VAL A 117 -10.50 12.50 -11.62
CA VAL A 117 -10.55 12.79 -10.17
C VAL A 117 -11.97 13.18 -9.74
N LEU A 118 -12.61 14.12 -10.44
CA LEU A 118 -13.98 14.55 -10.10
C LEU A 118 -14.99 13.41 -10.20
N ARG A 119 -14.88 12.56 -11.21
CA ARG A 119 -15.74 11.38 -11.37
C ARG A 119 -15.52 10.37 -10.24
N GLU A 120 -14.28 10.17 -9.81
CA GLU A 120 -13.98 9.27 -8.70
C GLU A 120 -14.54 9.80 -7.38
N MET A 121 -14.40 11.10 -7.10
CA MET A 121 -15.00 11.70 -5.90
C MET A 121 -16.54 11.60 -5.93
N GLU A 122 -17.16 11.82 -7.08
CA GLU A 122 -18.60 11.61 -7.26
C GLU A 122 -19.01 10.15 -7.10
N ARG A 123 -18.20 9.19 -7.57
CA ARG A 123 -18.44 7.76 -7.36
C ARG A 123 -18.41 7.43 -5.87
N LEU A 124 -17.40 7.90 -5.14
CA LEU A 124 -17.28 7.69 -3.70
C LEU A 124 -18.50 8.25 -2.96
N ALA A 125 -18.97 9.44 -3.32
CA ALA A 125 -20.14 10.06 -2.69
C ALA A 125 -21.46 9.36 -3.02
N LEU A 126 -21.61 8.76 -4.21
CA LEU A 126 -22.80 8.00 -4.55
C LEU A 126 -22.87 6.69 -3.76
N VAL A 127 -21.73 6.02 -3.56
CA VAL A 127 -21.68 4.71 -2.92
C VAL A 127 -21.58 4.81 -1.40
N SER A 128 -21.12 5.94 -0.85
CA SER A 128 -20.88 6.09 0.59
C SER A 128 -22.13 5.90 1.46
N LEU A 129 -23.30 6.33 0.99
CA LEU A 129 -24.54 6.29 1.77
C LEU A 129 -25.06 4.87 2.02
N GLU A 130 -24.90 3.97 1.05
CA GLU A 130 -25.43 2.60 1.12
C GLU A 130 -24.31 1.54 1.27
N GLY A 131 -23.13 1.81 0.71
CA GLY A 131 -22.05 0.82 0.61
C GLY A 131 -21.12 0.75 1.82
N LEU A 132 -21.15 1.74 2.73
CA LEU A 132 -20.25 1.75 3.90
C LEU A 132 -20.53 0.57 4.83
N ASP A 133 -21.80 0.31 5.14
CA ASP A 133 -22.19 -0.78 6.04
C ASP A 133 -21.91 -2.16 5.43
N ASP A 134 -22.10 -2.30 4.10
CA ASP A 134 -21.74 -3.51 3.37
C ASP A 134 -20.24 -3.81 3.46
N LEU A 135 -19.39 -2.80 3.25
CA LEU A 135 -17.93 -2.97 3.37
C LEU A 135 -17.51 -3.24 4.81
N ARG A 136 -18.08 -2.54 5.79
CA ARG A 136 -17.84 -2.81 7.22
C ARG A 136 -18.20 -4.24 7.57
N HIS A 137 -19.36 -4.74 7.15
CA HIS A 137 -19.76 -6.11 7.38
C HIS A 137 -18.77 -7.11 6.76
N LYS A 138 -18.36 -6.88 5.50
CA LYS A 138 -17.32 -7.69 4.85
C LYS A 138 -16.02 -7.71 5.67
N LEU A 139 -15.54 -6.55 6.14
CA LEU A 139 -14.34 -6.45 6.97
C LEU A 139 -14.50 -7.14 8.34
N PHE A 140 -15.66 -7.03 8.99
CA PHE A 140 -15.90 -7.73 10.27
C PHE A 140 -15.93 -9.26 10.12
N SER A 141 -16.41 -9.75 8.98
CA SER A 141 -16.44 -11.19 8.66
C SER A 141 -15.13 -11.74 8.08
N TYR A 142 -14.20 -10.86 7.73
CA TYR A 142 -12.98 -11.20 6.99
C TYR A 142 -12.03 -12.11 7.77
N ARG A 143 -11.50 -13.11 7.07
CA ARG A 143 -10.37 -13.94 7.47
C ARG A 143 -9.32 -13.96 6.35
N CYS A 144 -8.07 -14.15 6.73
CA CYS A 144 -6.96 -14.21 5.78
C CYS A 144 -7.18 -15.26 4.70
N GLY A 145 -6.99 -14.86 3.45
CA GLY A 145 -7.25 -15.67 2.27
C GLY A 145 -8.72 -15.72 1.84
N ASP A 146 -9.64 -14.98 2.45
CA ASP A 146 -11.04 -14.93 2.01
C ASP A 146 -11.19 -14.24 0.64
N PHE A 147 -10.27 -13.35 0.28
CA PHE A 147 -10.25 -12.71 -1.03
C PHE A 147 -9.29 -13.36 -2.03
N TRP A 148 -8.73 -14.52 -1.66
CA TRP A 148 -7.90 -15.28 -2.59
C TRP A 148 -8.73 -15.78 -3.77
N VAL A 149 -8.18 -15.68 -4.97
CA VAL A 149 -8.79 -16.15 -6.22
C VAL A 149 -7.95 -17.31 -6.74
N PRO A 150 -8.56 -18.42 -7.20
CA PRO A 150 -7.83 -19.56 -7.76
C PRO A 150 -7.11 -19.17 -9.05
N MET A 151 -5.83 -18.81 -8.90
CA MET A 151 -4.93 -18.47 -10.00
C MET A 151 -3.85 -19.55 -10.10
N GLY A 152 -3.53 -19.99 -11.32
CA GLY A 152 -2.46 -20.95 -11.57
C GLY A 152 -2.75 -22.40 -11.15
N GLY A 153 -4.01 -22.75 -10.85
CA GLY A 153 -4.42 -24.13 -10.57
C GLY A 153 -4.08 -24.66 -9.17
N PHE A 154 -3.55 -23.81 -8.29
CA PHE A 154 -3.35 -24.13 -6.88
C PHE A 154 -4.67 -24.04 -6.11
N LYS A 155 -4.84 -24.92 -5.13
CA LYS A 155 -5.97 -24.82 -4.18
C LYS A 155 -5.60 -23.92 -3.01
N LYS A 156 -6.60 -23.34 -2.32
CA LYS A 156 -6.38 -22.46 -1.16
C LYS A 156 -5.56 -23.14 -0.07
N GLU A 157 -5.75 -24.45 0.12
CA GLU A 157 -5.03 -25.22 1.15
C GLU A 157 -3.53 -25.40 0.85
N GLU A 158 -3.17 -25.28 -0.43
CA GLU A 158 -1.79 -25.34 -0.92
C GLU A 158 -1.10 -23.97 -0.84
N MET A 159 -1.81 -22.92 -0.45
CA MET A 159 -1.26 -21.58 -0.26
C MET A 159 -0.77 -21.38 1.17
N ASP A 160 0.35 -20.67 1.32
CA ASP A 160 0.92 -20.24 2.58
C ASP A 160 0.22 -18.95 3.05
N ILE A 161 -0.96 -19.12 3.65
CA ILE A 161 -1.80 -18.03 4.14
C ILE A 161 -1.45 -17.78 5.61
N PRO A 162 -1.05 -16.55 5.99
CA PRO A 162 -0.73 -16.22 7.38
C PRO A 162 -2.00 -16.21 8.25
N PRO A 163 -1.85 -16.38 9.57
CA PRO A 163 -2.99 -16.32 10.48
C PRO A 163 -3.65 -14.94 10.53
N VAL A 164 -2.90 -13.87 10.31
CA VAL A 164 -3.37 -12.48 10.30
C VAL A 164 -2.63 -11.71 9.20
N ASN A 165 -3.36 -11.00 8.34
CA ASN A 165 -2.76 -10.11 7.35
C ASN A 165 -2.33 -8.81 8.00
N THR A 166 -1.18 -8.30 7.58
CA THR A 166 -0.54 -7.12 8.14
C THR A 166 -0.47 -6.00 7.11
N ILE A 167 -1.07 -4.86 7.45
CA ILE A 167 -0.96 -3.61 6.70
C ILE A 167 0.07 -2.73 7.43
N LEU A 168 1.09 -2.26 6.72
CA LEU A 168 2.09 -1.34 7.25
C LEU A 168 1.82 0.08 6.73
N LEU A 169 1.68 1.05 7.63
CA LEU A 169 1.52 2.46 7.26
C LEU A 169 2.89 3.14 7.26
N VAL A 170 3.35 3.64 6.11
CA VAL A 170 4.65 4.31 6.00
C VAL A 170 4.48 5.73 5.48
N GLY A 171 5.41 6.62 5.80
CA GLY A 171 5.40 7.99 5.32
C GLY A 171 6.21 8.91 6.23
N PHE A 172 6.48 10.12 5.75
CA PHE A 172 7.30 11.10 6.45
C PHE A 172 6.67 11.59 7.76
N HIS A 173 7.47 12.27 8.58
CA HIS A 173 6.95 12.98 9.75
C HIS A 173 5.78 13.89 9.38
N ASN A 174 4.82 14.02 10.30
CA ASN A 174 3.60 14.82 10.10
C ASN A 174 2.70 14.38 8.92
N SER A 175 2.88 13.17 8.37
CA SER A 175 2.00 12.66 7.32
C SER A 175 0.60 12.25 7.79
N GLY A 176 0.33 12.22 9.09
CA GLY A 176 -0.99 11.89 9.64
C GLY A 176 -1.30 10.39 9.76
N LYS A 177 -0.28 9.51 9.78
CA LYS A 177 -0.43 8.05 9.97
C LYS A 177 -1.22 7.69 11.24
N SER A 178 -0.80 8.20 12.41
CA SER A 178 -1.49 7.92 13.67
C SER A 178 -2.92 8.48 13.70
N SER A 179 -3.14 9.63 13.06
CA SER A 179 -4.49 10.19 12.88
C SER A 179 -5.36 9.32 11.96
N LEU A 180 -4.75 8.73 10.92
CA LEU A 180 -5.42 7.76 10.05
C LEU A 180 -5.80 6.50 10.83
N VAL A 181 -4.93 5.98 11.70
CA VAL A 181 -5.25 4.84 12.59
C VAL A 181 -6.40 5.18 13.53
N ASN A 182 -6.40 6.37 14.12
CA ASN A 182 -7.51 6.83 14.96
C ASN A 182 -8.82 6.93 14.18
N LEU A 183 -8.77 7.42 12.94
CA LEU A 183 -9.91 7.43 12.04
C LEU A 183 -10.38 6.00 11.70
N MET A 184 -9.45 5.07 11.48
CA MET A 184 -9.77 3.65 11.27
C MET A 184 -10.49 3.07 12.49
N TYR A 185 -10.06 3.38 13.71
CA TYR A 185 -10.79 2.96 14.92
C TYR A 185 -12.19 3.56 15.00
N SER A 186 -12.34 4.82 14.61
CA SER A 186 -13.64 5.51 14.60
C SER A 186 -14.59 4.90 13.56
N VAL A 187 -14.11 4.69 12.34
CA VAL A 187 -14.94 4.23 11.20
C VAL A 187 -15.16 2.72 11.21
N LEU A 188 -14.17 1.92 11.59
CA LEU A 188 -14.22 0.45 11.50
C LEU A 188 -14.36 -0.23 12.87
N GLY A 189 -14.10 0.48 13.96
CA GLY A 189 -14.21 -0.07 15.31
C GLY A 189 -15.66 -0.29 15.73
N ARG A 190 -15.84 -1.06 16.80
CA ARG A 190 -17.14 -1.14 17.49
C ARG A 190 -17.44 0.20 18.16
N SER A 191 -18.63 0.74 17.92
CA SER A 191 -19.11 2.00 18.48
C SER A 191 -18.90 2.09 20.00
N GLY A 192 -18.54 3.28 20.49
CA GLY A 192 -18.40 3.57 21.93
C GLY A 192 -17.01 3.35 22.53
N LEU A 193 -15.97 3.12 21.71
CA LEU A 193 -14.61 3.01 22.21
C LEU A 193 -13.69 4.10 21.65
N VAL A 194 -12.99 4.79 22.55
CA VAL A 194 -12.14 5.96 22.27
C VAL A 194 -10.90 5.57 21.44
N PRO A 195 -10.40 6.43 20.53
CA PRO A 195 -9.15 6.23 19.81
C PRO A 195 -7.93 6.30 20.75
N PHE A 196 -6.92 5.45 20.54
CA PHE A 196 -5.78 5.29 21.44
C PHE A 196 -4.40 5.52 20.78
N ALA A 197 -4.34 5.75 19.46
CA ALA A 197 -3.05 6.00 18.83
C ALA A 197 -2.57 7.40 19.25
N LYS A 198 -1.37 7.47 19.83
CA LYS A 198 -0.77 8.73 20.26
C LYS A 198 -0.47 9.58 19.04
N THR A 199 -1.34 10.54 18.73
CA THR A 199 -1.02 11.62 17.81
C THR A 199 -0.03 12.54 18.51
N THR A 200 1.24 12.52 18.11
CA THR A 200 2.27 13.38 18.70
C THR A 200 1.91 14.84 18.49
N SER A 201 1.31 15.41 19.52
CA SER A 201 1.05 16.81 19.75
C SER A 201 1.35 17.02 21.23
N ALA A 202 2.19 18.01 21.53
CA ALA A 202 2.72 18.36 22.85
C ALA A 202 3.89 17.50 23.41
N SER A 203 5.11 18.05 23.23
CA SER A 203 6.16 18.18 24.25
C SER A 203 6.40 17.01 25.24
N GLY A 204 6.55 15.78 24.74
CA GLY A 204 7.01 14.63 25.52
C GLY A 204 7.99 13.77 24.70
N PRO A 205 8.83 12.92 25.35
CA PRO A 205 9.77 12.07 24.63
C PRO A 205 9.02 11.23 23.60
N THR A 206 9.38 11.43 22.33
CA THR A 206 8.83 10.75 21.16
C THR A 206 8.73 9.26 21.42
N THR A 207 7.56 8.66 21.20
CA THR A 207 7.41 7.21 21.37
C THR A 207 8.11 6.54 20.18
N MET A 208 9.40 6.22 20.33
CA MET A 208 10.32 5.82 19.24
C MET A 208 10.08 4.40 18.69
N SER A 209 8.86 3.87 18.80
CA SER A 209 8.58 2.48 18.44
C SER A 209 7.29 2.32 17.68
N MET A 210 7.31 1.43 16.69
CA MET A 210 6.16 1.03 15.88
C MET A 210 5.09 0.35 16.75
N GLU A 211 3.82 0.67 16.51
CA GLU A 211 2.69 0.11 17.26
C GLU A 211 1.79 -0.77 16.38
N GLU A 212 1.22 -1.82 16.97
CA GLU A 212 0.35 -2.80 16.28
C GLU A 212 -1.08 -2.50 16.71
N HIS A 213 -1.96 -2.30 15.73
CA HIS A 213 -3.34 -1.91 15.94
C HIS A 213 -4.28 -2.96 15.34
N ASN A 214 -5.03 -3.64 16.21
CA ASN A 214 -6.19 -4.42 15.82
C ASN A 214 -7.41 -3.49 15.75
N VAL A 215 -7.59 -2.85 14.59
CA VAL A 215 -8.62 -1.82 14.36
C VAL A 215 -10.03 -2.34 14.60
N LEU A 216 -10.33 -3.56 14.13
CA LEU A 216 -11.65 -4.19 14.27
C LEU A 216 -11.94 -4.68 15.70
N ARG A 217 -10.92 -4.71 16.57
CA ARG A 217 -10.98 -5.18 17.96
C ARG A 217 -11.64 -6.56 18.05
N SER A 218 -11.28 -7.44 17.13
CA SER A 218 -11.79 -8.81 17.05
C SER A 218 -10.64 -9.79 17.24
N MET A 219 -10.84 -10.80 18.10
CA MET A 219 -9.89 -11.89 18.30
C MET A 219 -10.08 -13.03 17.29
N ARG A 220 -11.18 -13.02 16.52
CA ARG A 220 -11.58 -14.12 15.62
C ARG A 220 -11.45 -13.80 14.15
N SER A 221 -11.49 -12.53 13.80
CA SER A 221 -11.51 -12.01 12.44
C SER A 221 -10.69 -10.73 12.38
N GLY A 222 -10.11 -10.45 11.22
CA GLY A 222 -9.47 -9.16 10.97
C GLY A 222 -8.02 -9.22 10.52
N PHE A 223 -7.40 -8.07 10.67
CA PHE A 223 -6.07 -7.73 10.18
C PHE A 223 -5.41 -6.80 11.21
N CYS A 224 -4.09 -6.67 11.12
CA CYS A 224 -3.34 -5.74 11.94
C CYS A 224 -2.85 -4.58 11.09
N VAL A 225 -2.90 -3.38 11.65
CA VAL A 225 -2.29 -2.18 11.07
C VAL A 225 -1.09 -1.81 11.93
N TYR A 226 0.07 -1.63 11.31
CA TYR A 226 1.26 -1.13 12.01
C TYR A 226 1.43 0.36 11.72
N ASP A 227 1.43 1.16 12.78
CA ASP A 227 1.74 2.58 12.72
C ASP A 227 3.25 2.76 12.94
N THR A 228 3.95 3.24 11.92
CA THR A 228 5.39 3.47 11.98
C THR A 228 5.70 4.89 12.42
N MET A 229 6.93 5.08 12.91
CA MET A 229 7.48 6.43 13.02
C MET A 229 7.48 7.11 11.65
N GLY A 230 7.39 8.44 11.67
CA GLY A 230 7.62 9.23 10.47
C GLY A 230 9.06 9.10 10.00
N PHE A 231 9.24 9.00 8.68
CA PHE A 231 10.56 9.13 8.08
C PHE A 231 11.01 10.59 8.03
N ASP A 232 12.32 10.77 8.01
CA ASP A 232 12.96 12.07 7.87
C ASP A 232 13.32 12.32 6.40
N TYR A 233 13.06 13.54 5.92
CA TYR A 233 13.40 13.92 4.55
C TYR A 233 14.93 13.99 4.35
N ASP A 234 15.69 14.25 5.41
CA ASP A 234 17.16 14.33 5.30
C ASP A 234 17.83 12.95 5.17
N ARG A 235 17.10 11.84 5.36
CA ARG A 235 17.66 10.48 5.44
C ARG A 235 16.84 9.45 4.66
N VAL A 236 16.35 9.81 3.47
CA VAL A 236 15.46 8.98 2.66
C VAL A 236 16.07 7.61 2.33
N ASP A 237 17.36 7.55 1.99
CA ASP A 237 18.03 6.27 1.64
C ASP A 237 18.00 5.29 2.82
N GLU A 238 18.33 5.74 4.02
CA GLU A 238 18.27 4.93 5.24
C GLU A 238 16.83 4.47 5.54
N CYS A 239 15.84 5.35 5.30
CA CYS A 239 14.43 5.01 5.49
C CYS A 239 13.96 3.94 4.50
N VAL A 240 14.44 3.99 3.25
CA VAL A 240 14.15 2.99 2.22
C VAL A 240 14.79 1.66 2.60
N GLU A 241 16.02 1.64 3.09
CA GLU A 241 16.69 0.43 3.59
C GLU A 241 15.94 -0.18 4.78
N GLU A 242 15.54 0.64 5.76
CA GLU A 242 14.74 0.19 6.91
C GLU A 242 13.40 -0.42 6.46
N LEU A 243 12.75 0.19 5.47
CA LEU A 243 11.54 -0.37 4.86
C LEU A 243 11.79 -1.72 4.17
N MET A 244 12.92 -1.88 3.47
CA MET A 244 13.31 -3.16 2.86
C MET A 244 13.42 -4.26 3.92
N GLU A 245 14.05 -3.96 5.05
CA GLU A 245 14.17 -4.89 6.17
C GLU A 245 12.79 -5.25 6.73
N TRP A 246 11.93 -4.26 7.00
CA TRP A 246 10.58 -4.51 7.52
C TRP A 246 9.73 -5.40 6.61
N VAL A 247 9.79 -5.18 5.30
CA VAL A 247 9.03 -5.98 4.33
C VAL A 247 9.59 -7.39 4.18
N SER A 248 10.92 -7.54 4.19
CA SER A 248 11.60 -8.83 3.99
C SER A 248 11.53 -9.72 5.24
N ASP A 249 11.86 -9.13 6.38
CA ASP A 249 12.05 -9.83 7.63
C ASP A 249 10.80 -9.85 8.50
N GLY A 250 9.86 -8.95 8.26
CA GLY A 250 8.66 -8.73 9.05
C GLY A 250 8.85 -7.76 10.21
N VAL A 251 7.73 -7.32 10.78
CA VAL A 251 7.67 -6.31 11.85
C VAL A 251 7.07 -6.90 13.13
N HIS A 252 7.34 -6.28 14.27
CA HIS A 252 6.69 -6.65 15.53
C HIS A 252 6.28 -5.43 16.35
N HIS A 253 5.33 -5.61 17.28
CA HIS A 253 4.90 -4.53 18.16
C HIS A 253 6.06 -3.99 19.00
N LYS A 254 6.13 -2.68 19.17
CA LYS A 254 7.19 -1.95 19.89
C LYS A 254 8.60 -2.16 19.34
N GLN A 255 8.70 -2.47 18.04
CA GLN A 255 9.97 -2.43 17.33
C GLN A 255 10.47 -0.98 17.27
N VAL A 256 11.72 -0.75 17.70
CA VAL A 256 12.34 0.58 17.64
C VAL A 256 12.64 0.90 16.18
N CYS A 257 12.18 2.07 15.73
CA CYS A 257 12.51 2.60 14.40
C CYS A 257 13.78 3.46 14.48
N LEU A 258 14.53 3.59 13.40
CA LEU A 258 15.68 4.49 13.32
C LEU A 258 15.20 5.93 13.58
N SER A 259 15.67 6.53 14.68
CA SER A 259 15.34 7.90 15.05
C SER A 259 16.41 8.88 14.60
N HIS A 260 15.96 10.09 14.26
CA HIS A 260 16.73 11.32 14.09
C HIS A 260 17.88 11.43 15.10
N GLY A 261 19.11 11.61 14.60
CA GLY A 261 20.32 12.03 15.33
C GLY A 261 20.65 11.26 16.61
N ASN A 262 21.41 10.16 16.48
CA ASN A 262 22.41 9.62 17.44
C ASN A 262 22.58 8.11 17.23
N SER A 263 23.07 7.72 16.05
CA SER A 263 23.57 6.35 15.82
C SER A 263 24.89 6.12 16.58
N GLU A 264 25.71 7.16 16.75
CA GLU A 264 27.03 7.04 17.41
C GLU A 264 26.99 7.31 18.93
N LEU A 265 26.29 8.35 19.40
CA LEU A 265 26.25 8.71 20.82
C LEU A 265 25.50 7.71 21.73
N ARG A 266 24.62 6.86 21.16
CA ARG A 266 23.81 5.92 21.95
C ARG A 266 24.46 4.55 22.17
N LYS A 267 25.53 4.22 21.44
CA LYS A 267 26.27 2.97 21.66
C LYS A 267 27.09 3.00 22.95
N GLU A 268 27.45 4.19 23.45
CA GLU A 268 28.35 4.32 24.61
C GLU A 268 27.63 4.62 25.95
N GLU A 269 26.50 5.33 25.95
CA GLU A 269 25.84 5.70 27.22
C GLU A 269 24.85 4.65 27.79
N LEU A 270 24.45 3.65 26.99
CA LEU A 270 23.60 2.56 27.46
C LEU A 270 24.37 1.25 27.40
N GLY A 271 25.19 0.99 28.43
CA GLY A 271 25.85 -0.29 28.68
C GLY A 271 24.87 -1.42 28.99
N VAL A 272 23.98 -1.76 28.05
CA VAL A 272 22.89 -2.75 28.19
C VAL A 272 22.74 -3.47 26.84
N PRO A 273 22.68 -4.83 26.83
CA PRO A 273 23.16 -5.65 25.73
C PRO A 273 22.30 -5.59 24.47
N SER A 274 22.97 -5.53 23.32
CA SER A 274 22.59 -6.05 21.99
C SER A 274 21.09 -6.15 21.72
N PHE A 275 20.54 -5.30 20.84
CA PHE A 275 19.38 -5.54 19.96
C PHE A 275 18.49 -6.75 20.32
N ARG A 276 18.02 -6.84 21.57
CA ARG A 276 17.18 -7.94 22.01
C ARG A 276 15.81 -7.60 21.48
N SER A 277 15.55 -8.02 20.24
CA SER A 277 14.22 -8.37 19.75
C SER A 277 13.48 -8.96 20.94
N SER A 278 12.58 -8.18 21.56
CA SER A 278 11.92 -8.65 22.75
C SER A 278 11.09 -9.85 22.32
N SER A 279 11.47 -11.05 22.74
CA SER A 279 10.81 -12.32 22.41
C SER A 279 9.35 -12.41 22.86
N LYS A 280 8.83 -11.32 23.44
CA LYS A 280 7.46 -11.15 23.92
C LYS A 280 6.47 -10.86 22.80
N PHE A 281 6.90 -10.28 21.69
CA PHE A 281 6.00 -9.89 20.59
C PHE A 281 6.21 -10.77 19.36
N VAL A 282 5.10 -11.15 18.75
CA VAL A 282 5.09 -11.98 17.53
C VAL A 282 5.60 -11.15 16.37
N LYS A 283 6.59 -11.67 15.65
CA LYS A 283 7.04 -11.10 14.37
C LYS A 283 6.06 -11.49 13.27
N ARG A 284 5.55 -10.51 12.52
CA ARG A 284 4.57 -10.69 11.46
C ARG A 284 5.15 -10.25 10.12
N LYS A 285 4.90 -11.05 9.09
CA LYS A 285 5.19 -10.68 7.71
C LYS A 285 4.28 -9.51 7.31
N VAL A 286 4.83 -8.53 6.61
CA VAL A 286 4.07 -7.44 5.99
C VAL A 286 3.41 -7.95 4.71
N ASN A 287 2.10 -7.75 4.57
CA ASN A 287 1.34 -8.24 3.41
C ASN A 287 0.96 -7.12 2.43
N CYS A 288 0.77 -5.91 2.94
CA CYS A 288 0.50 -4.73 2.14
C CYS A 288 1.11 -3.51 2.83
N VAL A 289 1.59 -2.56 2.02
CA VAL A 289 2.07 -1.26 2.50
C VAL A 289 1.13 -0.17 1.99
N MET A 290 0.74 0.74 2.86
CA MET A 290 0.03 1.96 2.51
C MET A 290 0.98 3.15 2.74
N VAL A 291 1.21 3.93 1.69
CA VAL A 291 2.04 5.13 1.77
C VAL A 291 1.13 6.30 2.12
N VAL A 292 1.42 6.98 3.22
CA VAL A 292 0.65 8.11 3.73
C VAL A 292 1.44 9.40 3.53
N ALA A 293 0.84 10.35 2.80
CA ALA A 293 1.49 11.58 2.36
C ALA A 293 0.66 12.82 2.74
N ASN A 294 1.34 13.84 3.30
CA ASN A 294 0.73 15.13 3.62
C ASN A 294 0.63 15.99 2.36
N ILE A 295 -0.55 16.04 1.75
CA ILE A 295 -0.75 16.76 0.47
C ILE A 295 -0.52 18.28 0.62
N SER A 296 -0.81 18.83 1.81
CA SER A 296 -0.66 20.26 2.09
C SER A 296 0.80 20.68 2.14
N GLU A 297 1.65 19.85 2.73
CA GLU A 297 3.08 20.09 2.84
C GLU A 297 3.78 20.00 1.49
N ILE A 298 3.49 18.93 0.73
CA ILE A 298 4.01 18.76 -0.63
C ILE A 298 3.59 19.94 -1.51
N TRP A 299 2.32 20.35 -1.43
CA TRP A 299 1.84 21.49 -2.21
C TRP A 299 2.52 22.81 -1.86
N LYS A 300 2.75 23.07 -0.56
CA LYS A 300 3.48 24.26 -0.11
C LYS A 300 4.92 24.26 -0.61
N ALA A 301 5.61 23.13 -0.53
CA ALA A 301 6.95 22.97 -1.06
C ALA A 301 6.99 23.21 -2.58
N LEU A 302 6.06 22.61 -3.32
CA LEU A 302 5.93 22.81 -4.78
C LEU A 302 5.70 24.28 -5.15
N LYS A 303 4.85 25.00 -4.40
CA LYS A 303 4.66 26.46 -4.58
C LYS A 303 5.93 27.25 -4.29
N ALA A 304 6.74 26.80 -3.33
CA ALA A 304 8.06 27.37 -3.03
C ALA A 304 9.15 26.92 -4.03
N SER A 305 8.80 26.18 -5.08
CA SER A 305 9.73 25.55 -6.04
C SER A 305 10.70 24.53 -5.41
N ASP A 306 10.40 24.06 -4.20
CA ASP A 306 11.07 22.95 -3.56
C ASP A 306 10.39 21.64 -3.98
N LYS A 307 11.16 20.77 -4.64
CA LYS A 307 10.69 19.47 -5.14
C LYS A 307 11.07 18.32 -4.22
N ASN A 308 11.85 18.56 -3.16
CA ASN A 308 12.40 17.50 -2.33
C ASN A 308 11.28 16.62 -1.75
N PRO A 309 10.22 17.15 -1.10
CA PRO A 309 9.17 16.29 -0.54
C PRO A 309 8.45 15.41 -1.58
N LEU A 310 8.36 15.88 -2.82
CA LEU A 310 7.75 15.13 -3.92
C LEU A 310 8.67 13.99 -4.42
N GLU A 311 9.97 14.28 -4.59
CA GLU A 311 10.96 13.26 -4.98
C GLU A 311 11.17 12.22 -3.87
N ASP A 312 11.14 12.65 -2.61
CA ASP A 312 11.31 11.78 -1.44
C ASP A 312 10.14 10.80 -1.29
N ILE A 313 8.91 11.27 -1.51
CA ILE A 313 7.73 10.40 -1.59
C ILE A 313 7.82 9.45 -2.77
N LYS A 314 8.35 9.89 -3.91
CA LYS A 314 8.55 9.02 -5.06
C LYS A 314 9.58 7.94 -4.80
N ALA A 315 10.68 8.26 -4.13
CA ALA A 315 11.70 7.28 -3.71
C ALA A 315 11.09 6.23 -2.78
N LEU A 316 10.30 6.67 -1.79
CA LEU A 316 9.59 5.78 -0.88
C LEU A 316 8.57 4.89 -1.62
N PHE A 317 7.75 5.49 -2.50
CA PHE A 317 6.69 4.79 -3.22
C PHE A 317 7.20 3.77 -4.24
N HIS A 318 8.35 4.05 -4.88
CA HIS A 318 8.98 3.17 -5.86
C HIS A 318 10.06 2.26 -5.27
N SER A 319 10.21 2.25 -3.94
CA SER A 319 11.15 1.40 -3.23
C SER A 319 11.05 -0.05 -3.72
N PRO A 320 12.18 -0.73 -4.02
CA PRO A 320 12.19 -2.13 -4.42
C PRO A 320 11.47 -3.05 -3.41
N ALA A 321 11.36 -2.64 -2.14
CA ALA A 321 10.67 -3.37 -1.08
C ALA A 321 9.23 -3.64 -1.49
N LEU A 322 8.61 -2.61 -2.07
CA LEU A 322 7.20 -2.56 -2.37
C LEU A 322 6.86 -3.28 -3.69
N ARG A 323 7.85 -3.55 -4.54
CA ARG A 323 7.69 -4.24 -5.83
C ARG A 323 7.40 -5.74 -5.73
N HIS A 324 7.49 -6.32 -4.53
CA HIS A 324 7.09 -7.72 -4.31
C HIS A 324 5.57 -7.93 -4.46
N CYS A 325 4.80 -6.84 -4.38
CA CYS A 325 3.38 -6.85 -4.72
C CYS A 325 3.28 -6.55 -6.22
N ASN A 326 2.61 -7.40 -7.00
CA ASN A 326 2.37 -7.16 -8.44
C ASN A 326 1.45 -5.94 -8.71
N GLU A 327 1.10 -5.19 -7.67
CA GLU A 327 0.24 -4.00 -7.69
C GLU A 327 0.98 -2.86 -6.96
N ASN A 328 0.80 -1.63 -7.41
CA ASN A 328 1.39 -0.45 -6.76
C ASN A 328 0.86 -0.32 -5.31
N PRO A 329 1.66 0.24 -4.38
CA PRO A 329 1.19 0.56 -3.04
C PRO A 329 -0.04 1.48 -3.07
N ILE A 330 -0.90 1.36 -2.06
CA ILE A 330 -2.01 2.29 -1.90
C ILE A 330 -1.47 3.62 -1.38
N LEU A 331 -1.78 4.71 -2.07
CA LEU A 331 -1.44 6.07 -1.64
C LEU A 331 -2.61 6.69 -0.89
N ILE A 332 -2.37 7.13 0.34
CA ILE A 332 -3.30 7.90 1.16
C ILE A 332 -2.78 9.34 1.24
N LEU A 333 -3.55 10.27 0.70
CA LEU A 333 -3.32 11.71 0.80
C LEU A 333 -4.10 12.24 2.01
N THR A 334 -3.40 12.82 2.97
CA THR A 334 -3.97 13.42 4.18
C THR A 334 -3.83 14.93 4.15
N HIS A 335 -4.52 15.62 5.07
CA HIS A 335 -4.46 17.08 5.23
C HIS A 335 -4.93 17.89 4.02
N GLY A 336 -5.77 17.31 3.15
CA GLY A 336 -6.36 18.01 2.01
C GLY A 336 -7.30 19.15 2.40
N ASP A 337 -7.85 19.12 3.61
CA ASP A 337 -8.66 20.18 4.22
C ASP A 337 -7.90 21.51 4.39
N LYS A 338 -6.57 21.48 4.41
CA LYS A 338 -5.72 22.69 4.48
C LYS A 338 -5.53 23.40 3.14
N LEU A 339 -6.07 22.85 2.04
CA LEU A 339 -5.93 23.38 0.69
C LEU A 339 -7.28 23.88 0.16
N SER A 340 -7.24 24.85 -0.76
CA SER A 340 -8.42 25.20 -1.56
C SER A 340 -8.79 24.03 -2.48
N THR A 341 -10.04 23.97 -2.94
CA THR A 341 -10.50 22.92 -3.86
C THR A 341 -9.61 22.78 -5.11
N GLU A 342 -9.20 23.91 -5.69
CA GLU A 342 -8.34 23.91 -6.88
C GLU A 342 -6.92 23.44 -6.57
N ASP A 343 -6.34 23.96 -5.49
CA ASP A 343 -5.01 23.55 -5.03
C ASP A 343 -4.98 22.06 -4.68
N ARG A 344 -6.04 21.53 -4.06
CA ARG A 344 -6.17 20.12 -3.66
C ARG A 344 -6.22 19.20 -4.88
N ILE A 345 -7.02 19.54 -5.88
CA ILE A 345 -7.11 18.78 -7.13
C ILE A 345 -5.78 18.84 -7.88
N GLU A 346 -5.22 20.04 -8.09
CA GLU A 346 -3.97 20.21 -8.82
C GLU A 346 -2.81 19.49 -8.11
N SER A 347 -2.71 19.60 -6.79
CA SER A 347 -1.70 18.87 -6.01
C SER A 347 -1.82 17.35 -6.19
N ARG A 348 -3.04 16.79 -6.10
CA ARG A 348 -3.26 15.36 -6.35
C ARG A 348 -2.83 14.97 -7.76
N LEU A 349 -3.19 15.76 -8.77
CA LEU A 349 -2.81 15.48 -10.17
C LEU A 349 -1.29 15.47 -10.33
N ARG A 350 -0.59 16.46 -9.78
CA ARG A 350 0.89 16.55 -9.83
C ARG A 350 1.56 15.38 -9.14
N ILE A 351 1.07 14.98 -7.96
CA ILE A 351 1.59 13.81 -7.25
C ILE A 351 1.37 12.54 -8.08
N CYS A 352 0.17 12.33 -8.63
CA CYS A 352 -0.13 11.13 -9.43
C CYS A 352 0.70 11.07 -10.71
N GLU A 353 0.83 12.20 -11.42
CA GLU A 353 1.67 12.33 -12.61
C GLU A 353 3.13 11.99 -12.28
N HIS A 354 3.66 12.54 -11.18
CA HIS A 354 5.04 12.34 -10.79
C HIS A 354 5.33 10.92 -10.30
N LEU A 355 4.34 10.25 -9.70
CA LEU A 355 4.41 8.86 -9.28
C LEU A 355 4.08 7.85 -10.40
N GLY A 356 3.59 8.31 -11.56
CA GLY A 356 3.18 7.43 -12.65
C GLY A 356 1.99 6.52 -12.32
N ILE A 357 1.08 6.97 -11.44
CA ILE A 357 -0.11 6.22 -11.01
C ILE A 357 -1.41 6.83 -11.54
N SER A 358 -2.48 6.04 -11.58
CA SER A 358 -3.80 6.53 -11.97
C SER A 358 -4.33 7.54 -10.95
N GLU A 359 -4.89 8.63 -11.44
CA GLU A 359 -5.45 9.70 -10.61
C GLU A 359 -6.74 9.26 -9.88
N ALA A 360 -7.39 8.21 -10.39
CA ALA A 360 -8.68 7.69 -9.89
C ALA A 360 -8.56 6.34 -9.16
N THR A 361 -7.48 5.58 -9.36
CA THR A 361 -7.36 4.22 -8.80
C THR A 361 -6.11 4.09 -7.93
N GLY A 362 -6.28 3.61 -6.70
CA GLY A 362 -5.17 3.38 -5.77
C GLY A 362 -4.71 4.64 -5.01
N VAL A 363 -5.41 5.76 -5.18
CA VAL A 363 -5.16 7.03 -4.47
C VAL A 363 -6.42 7.47 -3.74
N TYR A 364 -6.32 7.62 -2.42
CA TYR A 364 -7.42 8.05 -1.57
C TYR A 364 -7.09 9.36 -0.90
N ASP A 365 -8.02 10.29 -0.95
CA ASP A 365 -7.93 11.56 -0.26
C ASP A 365 -8.77 11.47 1.02
N ILE A 366 -8.11 11.37 2.17
CA ILE A 366 -8.72 11.06 3.46
C ILE A 366 -8.36 12.17 4.44
N VAL A 367 -9.36 12.94 4.84
CA VAL A 367 -9.19 13.96 5.87
C VAL A 367 -9.24 13.29 7.23
N CYS A 368 -8.08 13.17 7.88
CA CYS A 368 -8.01 12.70 9.25
C CYS A 368 -8.37 13.85 10.21
N LEU A 369 -9.33 13.61 11.12
CA LEU A 369 -9.77 14.60 12.09
C LEU A 369 -8.59 15.11 12.95
N THR A 370 -8.59 16.41 13.24
CA THR A 370 -7.65 17.04 14.18
C THR A 370 -7.97 16.64 15.63
N GLU A 371 -7.07 16.95 16.57
CA GLU A 371 -7.01 16.55 17.99
C GLU A 371 -8.33 16.63 18.83
N TYR A 372 -9.41 17.18 18.29
CA TYR A 372 -10.69 17.37 18.98
C TYR A 372 -11.73 16.26 18.77
N GLY A 373 -11.38 15.16 18.09
CA GLY A 373 -12.06 13.87 18.27
C GLY A 373 -13.59 13.91 18.15
N PHE A 374 -14.12 14.36 17.01
CA PHE A 374 -15.54 14.13 16.71
C PHE A 374 -15.83 12.63 16.67
N LEU A 375 -16.95 12.24 17.28
CA LEU A 375 -17.44 10.86 17.33
C LEU A 375 -17.70 10.35 15.90
N ALA A 376 -17.52 9.04 15.69
CA ALA A 376 -17.67 8.35 14.40
C ALA A 376 -18.98 8.68 13.65
N ASP A 377 -20.04 8.98 14.39
CA ASP A 377 -21.37 9.30 13.86
C ASP A 377 -21.43 10.69 13.18
N GLU A 378 -20.38 11.51 13.29
CA GLU A 378 -20.24 12.81 12.61
C GLU A 378 -19.12 12.82 11.54
N SER A 379 -18.50 11.67 11.27
CA SER A 379 -17.49 11.58 10.20
C SER A 379 -18.14 11.71 8.83
N ASP A 380 -17.50 12.46 7.94
CA ASP A 380 -17.89 12.59 6.54
C ASP A 380 -18.12 11.18 5.92
N PRO A 381 -19.32 10.86 5.42
CA PRO A 381 -19.61 9.54 4.87
C PRO A 381 -18.68 9.19 3.70
N VAL A 382 -18.24 10.18 2.92
CA VAL A 382 -17.35 9.99 1.77
C VAL A 382 -15.95 9.58 2.26
N THR A 383 -15.40 10.30 3.23
CA THR A 383 -14.12 9.97 3.87
C THR A 383 -14.18 8.60 4.58
N ALA A 384 -15.26 8.30 5.29
CA ALA A 384 -15.46 7.01 5.95
C ALA A 384 -15.49 5.85 4.94
N TYR A 385 -16.20 6.03 3.82
CA TYR A 385 -16.23 5.06 2.74
C TYR A 385 -14.88 4.92 2.06
N ALA A 386 -14.21 6.02 1.71
CA ALA A 386 -12.88 6.02 1.09
C ALA A 386 -11.84 5.29 1.95
N LEU A 387 -11.86 5.53 3.27
CA LEU A 387 -11.01 4.81 4.22
C LEU A 387 -11.32 3.31 4.22
N THR A 388 -12.59 2.96 4.36
CA THR A 388 -13.03 1.56 4.40
C THR A 388 -12.68 0.83 3.09
N GLU A 389 -12.86 1.48 1.94
CA GLU A 389 -12.48 0.96 0.64
C GLU A 389 -10.96 0.78 0.52
N SER A 390 -10.16 1.75 0.99
CA SER A 390 -8.70 1.66 0.95
C SER A 390 -8.18 0.46 1.76
N VAL A 391 -8.75 0.22 2.94
CA VAL A 391 -8.43 -0.95 3.79
C VAL A 391 -8.88 -2.24 3.11
N TYR A 392 -10.10 -2.26 2.55
CA TYR A 392 -10.61 -3.40 1.81
C TYR A 392 -9.68 -3.77 0.64
N ARG A 393 -9.21 -2.76 -0.14
CA ARG A 393 -8.24 -2.98 -1.23
C ARG A 393 -6.89 -3.46 -0.73
N ALA A 394 -6.39 -2.95 0.40
CA ALA A 394 -5.16 -3.46 1.01
C ALA A 394 -5.25 -4.95 1.34
N LEU A 395 -6.42 -5.41 1.82
CA LEU A 395 -6.65 -6.83 2.10
C LEU A 395 -6.80 -7.66 0.82
N LEU A 396 -7.43 -7.13 -0.24
CA LEU A 396 -7.45 -7.77 -1.56
C LEU A 396 -6.02 -8.01 -2.07
N ILE A 397 -5.16 -6.98 -2.00
CA ILE A 397 -3.75 -7.07 -2.41
C ILE A 397 -3.02 -8.10 -1.55
N SER A 398 -3.21 -8.01 -0.22
CA SER A 398 -2.59 -8.93 0.74
C SER A 398 -2.92 -10.40 0.44
N ASP A 399 -4.17 -10.70 0.09
CA ASP A 399 -4.62 -12.07 -0.16
C ASP A 399 -4.22 -12.64 -1.52
N ARG A 400 -3.97 -11.77 -2.50
CA ARG A 400 -3.48 -12.16 -3.82
C ARG A 400 -1.99 -12.51 -3.82
N ASN A 401 -1.24 -12.00 -2.87
CA ASN A 401 0.22 -12.14 -2.80
C ASN A 401 0.68 -13.32 -1.93
N HIS A 402 -0.24 -14.20 -1.48
CA HIS A 402 0.15 -15.41 -0.78
C HIS A 402 0.94 -16.33 -1.71
N LEU A 403 2.01 -16.93 -1.20
CA LEU A 403 2.85 -17.84 -1.97
C LEU A 403 2.34 -19.27 -1.85
N PRO A 404 2.52 -20.13 -2.86
CA PRO A 404 2.26 -21.56 -2.70
C PRO A 404 3.22 -22.13 -1.64
N LYS A 405 2.72 -23.06 -0.83
CA LYS A 405 3.51 -23.81 0.14
C LYS A 405 4.62 -24.55 -0.60
N LYS A 406 5.84 -24.45 -0.08
CA LYS A 406 6.99 -25.20 -0.58
C LYS A 406 6.79 -26.68 -0.25
N ASN A 407 6.69 -27.51 -1.28
CA ASN A 407 6.63 -28.96 -1.12
C ASN A 407 8.03 -29.53 -0.87
N TYR A 408 8.10 -30.77 -0.37
CA TYR A 408 9.38 -31.49 -0.23
C TYR A 408 10.14 -31.60 -1.56
N GLN A 409 9.42 -31.66 -2.69
CA GLN A 409 10.03 -31.64 -4.03
C GLN A 409 10.75 -30.32 -4.32
N ASP A 410 10.19 -29.18 -3.89
CA ASP A 410 10.82 -27.87 -4.09
C ASP A 410 12.08 -27.74 -3.21
N TRP A 411 12.05 -28.31 -1.99
CA TRP A 411 13.24 -28.43 -1.14
C TRP A 411 14.32 -29.31 -1.78
N ALA A 412 13.95 -30.47 -2.32
CA ALA A 412 14.90 -31.35 -3.01
C ALA A 412 15.53 -30.65 -4.23
N LEU A 413 14.75 -29.89 -4.99
CA LEU A 413 15.25 -29.09 -6.12
C LEU A 413 16.20 -27.98 -5.66
N LEU A 414 15.90 -27.31 -4.54
CA LEU A 414 16.76 -26.26 -3.99
C LEU A 414 18.10 -26.84 -3.52
N VAL A 415 18.07 -27.99 -2.83
CA VAL A 415 19.27 -28.73 -2.42
C VAL A 415 20.08 -29.18 -3.64
N LEU A 416 19.41 -29.70 -4.68
CA LEU A 416 20.07 -30.09 -5.92
C LEU A 416 20.73 -28.88 -6.62
N SER A 417 20.04 -27.74 -6.68
CA SER A 417 20.59 -26.51 -7.25
C SER A 417 21.81 -26.04 -6.48
N TRP A 418 21.77 -26.06 -5.15
CA TRP A 418 22.92 -25.72 -4.30
C TRP A 418 24.10 -26.65 -4.57
N LEU A 419 23.85 -27.96 -4.68
CA LEU A 419 24.88 -28.95 -5.00
C LEU A 419 25.51 -28.65 -6.37
N MET A 420 24.71 -28.35 -7.39
CA MET A 420 25.21 -27.99 -8.72
C MET A 420 26.05 -26.71 -8.70
N CYS A 421 25.64 -25.68 -7.94
CA CYS A 421 26.43 -24.46 -7.76
C CYS A 421 27.77 -24.73 -7.05
N LEU A 422 27.78 -25.59 -6.02
CA LEU A 422 29.00 -25.99 -5.32
C LEU A 422 29.95 -26.77 -6.22
N ILE A 423 29.42 -27.69 -7.03
CA ILE A 423 30.20 -28.42 -8.04
C ILE A 423 30.81 -27.43 -9.06
N GLY A 424 30.02 -26.47 -9.54
CA GLY A 424 30.50 -25.42 -10.45
C GLY A 424 31.61 -24.57 -9.85
N ALA A 425 31.45 -24.12 -8.59
CA ALA A 425 32.47 -23.36 -7.87
C ALA A 425 33.76 -24.18 -7.66
N PHE A 426 33.63 -25.48 -7.35
CA PHE A 426 34.77 -26.39 -7.22
C PHE A 426 35.54 -26.53 -8.54
N PHE A 427 34.85 -26.70 -9.67
CA PHE A 427 35.50 -26.74 -10.98
C PHE A 427 36.14 -25.40 -11.35
N ALA A 428 35.54 -24.26 -11.01
CA ALA A 428 36.13 -22.94 -11.22
C ALA A 428 37.42 -22.75 -10.39
N LEU A 429 37.44 -23.23 -9.14
CA LEU A 429 38.64 -23.23 -8.29
C LEU A 429 39.74 -24.12 -8.87
N LEU A 430 39.39 -25.33 -9.31
CA LEU A 430 40.35 -26.22 -9.98
C LEU A 430 40.94 -25.57 -11.24
N ALA A 431 40.09 -24.98 -12.09
CA ALA A 431 40.53 -24.27 -13.29
C ALA A 431 41.48 -23.10 -12.97
N SER A 432 41.18 -22.31 -11.94
CA SER A 432 42.06 -21.24 -11.46
C SER A 432 43.39 -21.77 -10.94
N PHE A 433 43.38 -22.88 -10.21
CA PHE A 433 44.60 -23.51 -9.67
C PHE A 433 45.51 -24.03 -10.80
N PHE A 434 44.95 -24.74 -11.77
CA PHE A 434 45.70 -25.25 -12.92
C PHE A 434 46.19 -24.13 -13.85
N SER A 435 45.41 -23.05 -14.02
CA SER A 435 45.84 -21.88 -14.81
C SER A 435 47.03 -21.16 -14.15
N ASN A 436 47.02 -21.02 -12.82
CA ASN A 436 48.12 -20.42 -12.06
C ASN A 436 49.39 -21.30 -12.04
N LEU A 437 49.26 -22.62 -12.08
CA LEU A 437 50.38 -23.54 -12.22
C LEU A 437 50.97 -23.50 -13.63
N GLY A 438 50.14 -23.41 -14.67
CA GLY A 438 50.58 -23.24 -16.06
C GLY A 438 51.31 -21.91 -16.30
N GLY A 439 50.81 -20.81 -15.74
CA GLY A 439 51.45 -19.49 -15.87
C GLY A 439 52.81 -19.37 -15.15
N LYS A 440 53.05 -20.17 -14.09
CA LYS A 440 54.35 -20.21 -13.41
C LYS A 440 55.42 -20.98 -14.18
N HIS A 441 55.04 -21.95 -15.01
CA HIS A 441 55.99 -22.73 -15.82
C HIS A 441 56.48 -21.96 -17.07
N ILE A 442 55.71 -20.99 -17.56
CA ILE A 442 56.08 -20.16 -18.73
C ILE A 442 57.01 -18.99 -18.35
N ARG A 443 57.05 -18.57 -17.08
CA ARG A 443 57.96 -17.49 -16.61
C ARG A 443 59.36 -17.97 -16.18
N THR A 444 59.65 -19.27 -16.27
CA THR A 444 60.95 -19.86 -15.90
C THR A 444 61.66 -20.56 -17.07
N LEU A 445 61.26 -20.26 -18.31
CA LEU A 445 61.93 -20.73 -19.53
C LEU A 445 62.56 -19.56 -20.27
#